data_AF-A0A0R2FP99-F1
#
_entry.id   AF-A0A0R2FP99-F1
#
_cell.length_a   1.000
_cell.length_b   1.000
_cell.length_c   1.000
_cell.angle_alpha   90.00
_cell.angle_beta   90.00
_cell.angle_gamma   90.00
#
_symmetry.space_group_name_H-M   'P 1'
#
loop_
_entity.id
_entity.type
_entity.pdbx_description
1 polymer ?
#
loop_
_entity_poly.entity_id
_entity_poly.type
_entity_poly.pdbx_seq_one_letter_code
_entity_poly.pdbx_strand_id
1 'polypeptide(L)'
;MEKTKMHNERRWLSYAQQETMKILAGDMTAMHALHYLGNLATEQMKTEIIKFANPANAPLTIANKGFNDPLIDTGALRDSITYRIVPKTM
;
A
#
# COMPACT_ATOMS: atom_id res chain seq x y z
N MET A 1 5.07 1.56 -6.69
CA MET A 1 4.47 0.30 -6.19
C MET A 1 5.48 -0.83 -6.05
N GLU A 2 6.43 -0.99 -6.98
CA GLU A 2 7.46 -2.04 -6.90
C GLU A 2 8.31 -2.00 -5.61
N LYS A 3 8.78 -0.82 -5.19
CA LYS A 3 9.47 -0.66 -3.90
C LYS A 3 8.63 -1.09 -2.69
N THR A 4 7.38 -0.63 -2.62
CA THR A 4 6.44 -1.03 -1.57
C THR A 4 6.27 -2.55 -1.53
N LYS A 5 6.11 -3.18 -2.70
CA LYS A 5 6.03 -4.63 -2.82
C LYS A 5 7.31 -5.28 -2.30
N MET A 6 8.49 -4.89 -2.80
CA MET A 6 9.77 -5.45 -2.35
C MET A 6 9.96 -5.37 -0.83
N HIS A 7 9.57 -4.24 -0.21
CA HIS A 7 9.69 -4.06 1.24
C HIS A 7 8.69 -4.89 2.05
N ASN A 8 7.54 -5.26 1.47
CA ASN A 8 6.42 -5.84 2.21
C ASN A 8 5.98 -7.24 1.76
N GLU A 9 6.51 -7.76 0.64
CA GLU A 9 6.08 -9.01 0.01
C GLU A 9 6.15 -10.19 0.97
N ARG A 10 7.24 -10.33 1.73
CA ARG A 10 7.36 -11.39 2.74
C ARG A 10 6.25 -11.30 3.79
N ARG A 11 5.92 -10.09 4.25
CA ARG A 11 4.86 -9.87 5.24
C ARG A 11 3.49 -10.19 4.66
N TRP A 12 3.24 -9.86 3.39
CA TRP A 12 2.00 -10.22 2.70
C TRP A 12 1.84 -11.73 2.54
N LEU A 13 2.91 -12.42 2.17
CA LEU A 13 2.91 -13.88 2.03
C LEU A 13 2.68 -14.58 3.38
N SER A 14 3.40 -14.19 4.42
CA SER A 14 3.20 -14.75 5.76
C SER A 14 1.78 -14.51 6.28
N TYR A 15 1.21 -13.34 5.98
CA TYR A 15 -0.15 -13.02 6.37
C TYR A 15 -1.18 -13.84 5.58
N ALA A 16 -1.02 -13.95 4.26
CA ALA A 16 -1.90 -14.78 3.42
C ALA A 16 -1.91 -16.24 3.88
N GLN A 17 -0.75 -16.78 4.30
CA GLN A 17 -0.65 -18.12 4.89
C GLN A 17 -1.46 -18.23 6.20
N GLN A 18 -1.33 -17.27 7.12
CA GLN A 18 -2.07 -17.26 8.38
C GLN A 18 -3.59 -17.19 8.18
N GLU A 19 -4.05 -16.33 7.26
CA GLU A 19 -5.48 -16.21 6.97
C GLU A 19 -6.03 -17.46 6.27
N THR A 20 -5.23 -18.11 5.43
CA THR A 20 -5.61 -19.39 4.84
C THR A 20 -5.89 -20.44 5.92
N MET A 21 -5.07 -20.50 6.96
CA MET A 21 -5.30 -21.42 8.08
C MET A 21 -6.60 -21.12 8.83
N LYS A 22 -6.94 -19.84 9.04
CA LYS A 22 -8.21 -19.43 9.68
C LYS A 22 -9.42 -19.75 8.80
N ILE A 23 -9.28 -19.60 7.48
CA ILE A 23 -10.33 -20.00 6.53
C ILE A 23 -10.55 -21.51 6.59
N LEU A 24 -9.48 -22.31 6.60
CA LEU A 24 -9.57 -23.77 6.71
C LEU A 24 -10.18 -24.22 8.05
N ALA A 25 -9.94 -23.48 9.13
CA ALA A 25 -10.54 -23.73 10.44
C ALA A 25 -12.03 -23.33 10.52
N GLY A 26 -12.56 -22.60 9.55
CA GLY A 26 -13.92 -22.06 9.57
C GLY A 26 -14.07 -20.76 10.36
N ASP A 27 -12.97 -20.20 10.88
CA ASP A 27 -12.97 -18.98 11.70
C ASP A 27 -13.06 -17.69 10.85
N MET A 28 -12.86 -17.80 9.53
CA MET A 28 -12.89 -16.64 8.62
C MET A 28 -13.36 -17.00 7.22
N THR A 29 -13.95 -16.04 6.51
CA THR A 29 -14.25 -16.15 5.08
C THR A 29 -13.08 -15.66 4.21
N ALA A 30 -12.94 -16.22 3.00
CA ALA A 30 -11.97 -15.73 2.04
C ALA A 30 -12.15 -14.24 1.70
N MET A 31 -13.40 -13.74 1.69
CA MET A 31 -13.68 -12.34 1.45
C MET A 31 -13.13 -11.44 2.56
N HIS A 32 -13.28 -11.83 3.83
CA HIS A 32 -12.68 -11.09 4.95
C HIS A 32 -11.15 -11.03 4.85
N ALA A 33 -10.50 -12.16 4.52
CA ALA A 33 -9.05 -12.20 4.32
C ALA A 33 -8.59 -11.27 3.19
N LEU A 34 -9.33 -11.21 2.07
CA LEU A 34 -9.04 -10.31 0.94
C LEU A 34 -9.20 -8.84 1.31
N HIS A 35 -10.27 -8.48 2.05
CA HIS A 35 -10.45 -7.11 2.54
C HIS A 35 -9.31 -6.69 3.47
N TYR A 36 -8.89 -7.58 4.37
CA TYR A 36 -7.76 -7.29 5.23
C TYR A 36 -6.47 -7.10 4.42
N LEU A 37 -6.15 -7.99 3.48
CA LEU A 37 -4.98 -7.85 2.61
C LEU A 37 -5.00 -6.52 1.84
N GLY A 38 -6.16 -6.13 1.30
CA GLY A 38 -6.36 -4.84 0.63
C GLY A 38 -6.11 -3.64 1.54
N ASN A 39 -6.63 -3.67 2.76
CA ASN A 39 -6.37 -2.65 3.78
C ASN A 39 -4.87 -2.59 4.14
N LEU A 40 -4.24 -3.74 4.39
CA LEU A 40 -2.82 -3.82 4.74
C LEU A 40 -1.93 -3.24 3.63
N ALA A 41 -2.20 -3.59 2.37
CA ALA A 41 -1.47 -3.05 1.23
C ALA A 41 -1.67 -1.53 1.08
N THR A 42 -2.90 -1.06 1.27
CA THR A 42 -3.25 0.37 1.25
C THR A 42 -2.44 1.15 2.29
N GLU A 43 -2.43 0.70 3.54
CA GLU A 43 -1.72 1.39 4.63
C GLU A 43 -0.21 1.39 4.44
N GLN A 44 0.35 0.31 3.90
CA GLN A 44 1.78 0.27 3.59
C GLN A 44 2.15 1.16 2.41
N MET A 45 1.31 1.28 1.39
CA MET A 45 1.51 2.26 0.32
C MET A 45 1.49 3.69 0.86
N LYS A 46 0.51 4.02 1.71
CA LYS A 46 0.46 5.34 2.36
C LYS A 46 1.69 5.61 3.21
N THR A 47 2.19 4.59 3.91
CA THR A 47 3.41 4.68 4.72
C THR A 47 4.65 4.93 3.85
N GLU A 48 4.77 4.25 2.71
CA GLU A 48 5.88 4.46 1.77
C GLU A 48 5.85 5.86 1.15
N ILE A 49 4.65 6.40 0.84
CA ILE A 49 4.50 7.79 0.39
C ILE A 49 5.05 8.77 1.43
N ILE A 50 4.69 8.59 2.70
CA ILE A 50 5.18 9.44 3.81
C ILE A 50 6.70 9.33 3.99
N LYS A 51 7.26 8.14 3.81
CA LYS A 51 8.70 7.90 3.99
C LYS A 51 9.54 8.27 2.76
N PHE A 52 8.90 8.59 1.63
CA PHE A 52 9.61 8.82 0.39
C PHE A 52 10.33 10.18 0.40
N ALA A 53 11.65 10.15 0.55
CA ALA A 53 12.49 11.34 0.49
C ALA A 53 13.56 11.27 -0.62
N ASN A 54 13.74 10.11 -1.27
CA ASN A 54 14.83 9.90 -2.23
C ASN A 54 14.36 9.19 -3.53
N PRO A 55 14.58 9.79 -4.71
CA PRO A 55 15.16 11.13 -4.92
C PRO A 55 14.29 12.26 -4.37
N ALA A 56 14.95 13.31 -3.88
CA ALA A 56 14.32 14.57 -3.53
C ALA A 56 13.73 15.27 -4.77
N ASN A 57 12.94 16.32 -4.58
CA ASN A 57 12.47 17.14 -5.70
C ASN A 57 13.65 17.80 -6.41
N ALA A 58 13.56 17.95 -7.74
CA ALA A 58 14.55 18.72 -8.50
C ALA A 58 14.54 20.20 -8.05
N PRO A 59 15.68 20.94 -8.12
CA PRO A 59 15.75 22.33 -7.65
C PRO A 59 14.69 23.26 -8.25
N LEU A 60 14.39 23.12 -9.54
CA LEU A 60 13.32 23.89 -10.21
C LEU A 60 11.94 23.58 -9.63
N THR A 61 11.66 22.30 -9.32
CA THR A 61 10.41 21.89 -8.69
C THR A 61 10.30 22.44 -7.27
N ILE A 62 11.39 22.45 -6.50
CA ILE A 62 11.42 23.06 -5.16
C ILE A 62 11.13 24.56 -5.26
N ALA A 63 11.75 25.26 -6.22
CA ALA A 63 11.50 26.69 -6.44
C ALA A 63 10.03 26.98 -6.78
N ASN A 64 9.39 26.11 -7.56
CA ASN A 64 7.98 26.27 -7.95
C ASN A 64 6.99 25.84 -6.85
N LYS A 65 7.28 24.76 -6.12
CA LYS A 65 6.40 24.22 -5.06
C LYS A 65 6.56 24.94 -3.71
N GLY A 66 7.76 25.43 -3.41
CA GLY A 66 8.12 26.01 -2.11
C GLY A 66 8.52 24.97 -1.04
N PHE A 67 8.52 23.68 -1.34
CA PHE A 67 8.90 22.61 -0.40
C PHE A 67 9.57 21.42 -1.10
N ASN A 68 10.29 20.60 -0.33
CA ASN A 68 11.07 19.45 -0.81
C ASN A 68 10.49 18.11 -0.36
N ASP A 69 9.20 17.91 -0.62
CA ASP A 69 8.52 16.62 -0.44
C ASP A 69 7.99 16.16 -1.82
N PRO A 70 8.55 15.08 -2.40
CA PRO A 70 8.18 14.67 -3.75
C PRO A 70 6.75 14.19 -3.90
N LEU A 71 6.20 13.52 -2.89
CA LEU A 71 4.91 12.83 -2.99
C LEU A 71 3.83 13.44 -2.10
N ILE A 72 4.18 14.38 -1.22
CA ILE A 72 3.22 15.08 -0.37
C ILE A 72 3.25 16.57 -0.66
N ASP A 73 2.10 17.08 -1.08
CA ASP A 73 1.80 18.51 -1.13
C ASP A 73 0.68 18.81 -0.11
N THR A 74 -0.54 18.39 -0.45
CA THR A 74 -1.72 18.49 0.43
C THR A 74 -2.05 17.20 1.18
N GLY A 75 -1.39 16.09 0.83
CA GLY A 75 -1.76 14.74 1.28
C GLY A 75 -2.82 14.05 0.40
N ALA A 76 -3.42 14.74 -0.57
CA ALA A 76 -4.48 14.18 -1.42
C ALA A 76 -4.07 12.89 -2.16
N LEU A 77 -2.82 12.81 -2.64
CA LEU A 77 -2.29 11.59 -3.26
C LEU A 77 -2.37 10.40 -2.28
N ARG A 78 -1.84 10.56 -1.07
CA ARG A 78 -1.87 9.53 -0.02
C ARG A 78 -3.30 9.10 0.29
N ASP A 79 -4.20 10.06 0.43
CA ASP A 79 -5.58 9.82 0.84
C ASP A 79 -6.40 9.15 -0.26
N SER A 80 -6.05 9.36 -1.53
CA SER A 80 -6.68 8.70 -2.68
C SER A 80 -6.33 7.21 -2.82
N ILE A 81 -5.31 6.72 -2.11
CA ILE A 81 -4.90 5.31 -2.21
C ILE A 81 -5.94 4.42 -1.53
N THR A 82 -6.48 3.47 -2.30
CA THR A 82 -7.48 2.49 -1.85
C THR A 82 -7.31 1.18 -2.63
N TYR A 83 -8.14 0.18 -2.32
CA TYR A 83 -8.15 -1.11 -3.00
C TYR A 83 -9.55 -1.47 -3.50
N ARG A 84 -9.59 -2.42 -4.43
CA ARG A 84 -10.81 -3.05 -4.90
C ARG A 84 -10.55 -4.53 -5.10
N ILE A 85 -11.43 -5.37 -4.56
CA ILE A 85 -11.43 -6.81 -4.83
C ILE A 85 -12.16 -7.01 -6.16
N VAL A 86 -11.49 -7.69 -7.10
CA VAL A 86 -12.05 -7.97 -8.42
C VAL A 86 -12.15 -9.48 -8.62
N PRO A 87 -13.24 -9.99 -9.21
CA PRO A 87 -13.31 -11.38 -9.61
C PRO A 87 -12.22 -11.66 -10.65
N LYS A 88 -11.68 -12.88 -10.64
CA LYS A 88 -10.81 -13.32 -11.72
C LYS A 88 -11.68 -13.52 -12.96
N THR A 89 -11.58 -12.62 -13.93
CA THR A 89 -12.13 -12.85 -15.26
C THR A 89 -11.42 -14.06 -15.86
N MET A 90 -12.18 -15.07 -16.26
CA MET A 90 -11.65 -16.23 -17.00
C MET A 90 -11.36 -15.85 -18.43
#